data_AF-A0A483E251-F1
#
_entry.id   AF-A0A483E251-F1
#
_cell.length_a   1.000
_cell.length_b   1.000
_cell.length_c   1.000
_cell.angle_alpha   90.00
_cell.angle_beta   90.00
_cell.angle_gamma   90.00
#
_symmetry.space_group_name_H-M   'P 1'
#
loop_
_entity.id
_entity.type
_entity.pdbx_description
1 polymer ?
#
loop_
_entity_poly.entity_id
_entity_poly.type
_entity_poly.pdbx_seq_one_letter_code
_entity_poly.pdbx_strand_id
1 'polypeptide(L)' 'MKKINCYAVFEGGGIKGVAFAGALQKAEEAGLNFIGYAGASAGAIIAFLAALGYSGYDIYK' A
#
# COMPACT_ATOMS: atom_id res chain seq x y z
N MET A 1 17.32 -8.25 -8.11
CA MET A 1 17.02 -8.64 -6.71
C MET A 1 15.88 -9.63 -6.73
N LYS A 2 15.90 -10.65 -5.87
CA LYS A 2 14.81 -11.64 -5.78
C LYS A 2 13.58 -10.93 -5.21
N LYS A 3 12.50 -10.82 -5.99
CA LYS A 3 11.23 -10.26 -5.51
C LYS A 3 10.62 -11.21 -4.48
N ILE A 4 10.18 -10.66 -3.35
CA ILE A 4 9.50 -11.42 -2.30
C ILE A 4 8.01 -11.19 -2.46
N ASN A 5 7.24 -12.27 -2.63
CA ASN A 5 5.79 -12.19 -2.71
C ASN A 5 5.20 -12.05 -1.30
N CYS A 6 4.37 -11.04 -1.09
CA CYS A 6 3.71 -10.80 0.20
C CYS A 6 2.34 -10.13 0.02
N TYR A 7 1.56 -10.08 1.10
CA TYR A 7 0.32 -9.30 1.18
C TYR A 7 0.61 -7.94 1.83
N ALA A 8 0.01 -6.88 1.32
CA ALA A 8 -0.01 -5.57 1.97
C ALA A 8 -1.28 -5.44 2.82
N VAL A 9 -1.13 -5.34 4.14
CA VAL A 9 -2.25 -5.23 5.08
C VAL A 9 -2.15 -3.90 5.83
N PHE A 10 -3.16 -3.05 5.68
CA PHE A 10 -3.19 -1.70 6.23
C PHE A 10 -4.23 -1.57 7.33
N GLU A 11 -3.80 -1.21 8.54
CA GLU A 11 -4.73 -0.96 9.65
C GLU A 11 -5.61 0.29 9.43
N GLY A 12 -6.65 0.44 10.24
CA GLY A 12 -7.38 1.69 10.32
C GLY A 12 -6.55 2.76 11.03
N GLY A 13 -6.47 3.98 10.47
CA GLY A 13 -5.64 5.05 11.03
C GLY A 13 -6.24 6.46 10.94
N GLY A 14 -7.49 6.59 10.51
CA GLY A 14 -8.08 7.90 10.20
C GLY A 14 -7.18 8.72 9.27
N ILE A 15 -6.95 9.99 9.59
CA ILE A 15 -6.09 10.87 8.78
C ILE A 15 -4.64 10.39 8.68
N LYS A 16 -4.13 9.62 9.66
CA LYS A 16 -2.76 9.09 9.62
C LYS A 16 -2.56 8.04 8.52
N GLY A 17 -3.65 7.48 7.97
CA GLY A 17 -3.61 6.53 6.86
C GLY A 17 -2.96 7.10 5.59
N VAL A 18 -2.85 8.42 5.45
CA VAL A 18 -2.09 9.05 4.36
C VAL A 18 -0.62 8.61 4.33
N ALA A 19 -0.04 8.27 5.49
CA ALA A 19 1.34 7.80 5.57
C ALA A 19 1.55 6.44 4.86
N PHE A 20 0.49 5.64 4.67
CA PHE A 20 0.58 4.37 3.98
C PHE A 20 0.90 4.52 2.50
N ALA A 21 0.59 5.66 1.87
CA ALA A 21 1.00 5.94 0.50
C ALA A 21 2.53 5.95 0.36
N GLY A 22 3.22 6.62 1.29
CA GLY A 22 4.68 6.61 1.36
C GLY A 22 5.26 5.24 1.72
N ALA A 23 4.60 4.51 2.65
CA ALA A 23 5.03 3.16 3.02
C ALA A 23 4.92 2.17 1.85
N LEU A 24 3.82 2.24 1.08
CA LEU A 24 3.61 1.44 -0.13
C LEU A 24 4.72 1.69 -1.15
N GLN A 25 4.98 2.97 -1.46
CA GLN A 25 6.05 3.36 -2.39
C GLN A 25 7.41 2.79 -1.98
N LYS A 26 7.79 2.95 -0.71
CA LYS A 26 9.08 2.46 -0.21
C LYS A 26 9.17 0.94 -0.16
N ALA A 27 8.07 0.26 0.12
CA ALA A 27 8.01 -1.20 0.10
C ALA A 27 8.23 -1.76 -1.31
N GLU A 28 7.60 -1.17 -2.33
CA GLU A 28 7.78 -1.56 -3.73
C GLU A 28 9.22 -1.31 -4.20
N GLU A 29 9.80 -0.15 -3.86
CA GLU A 29 11.21 0.18 -4.13
C GLU A 29 12.19 -0.80 -3.45
N ALA A 30 11.83 -1.33 -2.29
CA ALA A 30 12.62 -2.35 -1.58
C ALA A 30 12.52 -3.76 -2.21
N GLY A 31 11.75 -3.92 -3.30
CA GLY A 31 11.63 -5.18 -4.03
C GLY A 31 10.53 -6.11 -3.51
N LEU A 32 9.61 -5.60 -2.69
CA LEU A 32 8.41 -6.33 -2.31
C LEU A 32 7.43 -6.39 -3.49
N ASN A 33 6.89 -7.57 -3.76
CA ASN A 33 5.90 -7.82 -4.79
C ASN A 33 4.57 -8.17 -4.12
N PHE A 34 3.66 -7.20 -4.07
CA PHE A 34 2.38 -7.40 -3.43
C PHE A 34 1.45 -8.25 -4.31
N ILE A 35 1.06 -9.42 -3.81
CA ILE A 35 0.16 -10.36 -4.50
C ILE A 35 -1.30 -10.24 -4.02
N GLY A 36 -1.55 -9.33 -3.09
CA GLY A 36 -2.88 -9.02 -2.59
C GLY A 36 -2.83 -7.92 -1.52
N TYR A 37 -3.98 -7.30 -1.31
CA TYR A 37 -4.14 -6.14 -0.44
C TYR A 37 -5.32 -6.37 0.51
N ALA A 38 -5.19 -5.88 1.74
CA ALA A 38 -6.28 -5.83 2.71
C ALA A 38 -6.18 -4.56 3.54
N GLY A 39 -7.30 -4.05 4.04
CA GLY A 39 -7.26 -2.97 5.00
C GLY A 39 -8.61 -2.62 5.59
N ALA A 40 -8.59 -1.74 6.59
CA ALA A 40 -9.79 -1.25 7.29
C ALA A 40 -9.83 0.29 7.30
N SER A 41 -11.02 0.89 7.13
CA SER A 41 -11.21 2.35 7.15
C SER A 41 -10.24 3.07 6.19
N ALA A 42 -9.43 4.01 6.66
CA ALA A 42 -8.41 4.68 5.85
C ALA A 42 -7.43 3.70 5.18
N GLY A 43 -7.05 2.61 5.84
CA GLY A 43 -6.21 1.56 5.24
C GLY A 43 -6.92 0.80 4.11
N ALA A 44 -8.25 0.65 4.18
CA ALA A 44 -9.01 0.01 3.10
C ALA A 44 -9.00 0.84 1.81
N ILE A 45 -8.98 2.17 1.93
CA ILE A 45 -8.89 3.08 0.78
C ILE A 45 -7.54 2.89 0.08
N ILE A 46 -6.44 2.85 0.85
CA ILE A 46 -5.09 2.62 0.33
C ILE A 46 -4.99 1.24 -0.33
N ALA A 47 -5.48 0.20 0.35
CA ALA A 47 -5.51 -1.17 -0.17
C ALA A 47 -6.28 -1.27 -1.51
N PHE A 48 -7.44 -0.61 -1.60
CA PHE A 48 -8.27 -0.61 -2.80
C PHE A 48 -7.58 0.08 -3.97
N LEU A 49 -7.02 1.27 -3.77
CA LEU A 49 -6.30 2.00 -4.83
C LEU A 49 -5.06 1.24 -5.30
N ALA A 50 -4.28 0.69 -4.36
CA ALA A 50 -3.12 -0.12 -4.69
C ALA A 50 -3.51 -1.38 -5.51
N ALA A 51 -4.64 -2.03 -5.15
CA ALA A 51 -5.16 -3.17 -5.92
C ALA A 51 -5.60 -2.80 -7.35
N LEU A 52 -5.95 -1.53 -7.62
CA LEU A 52 -6.21 -1.01 -8.96
C LEU A 52 -4.93 -0.66 -9.74
N GLY A 53 -3.76 -0.79 -9.12
CA GLY A 53 -2.46 -0.51 -9.73
C GLY A 53 -1.96 0.93 -9.52
N TYR A 54 -2.58 1.70 -8.63
CA TYR A 54 -2.07 3.01 -8.24
C TYR A 54 -0.81 2.84 -7.38
N SER A 55 0.27 3.53 -7.75
CA SER A 55 1.48 3.56 -6.93
C SER A 55 1.26 4.37 -5.65
N GLY A 56 2.14 4.20 -4.66
CA GLY A 56 2.14 5.05 -3.48
C GLY A 56 2.25 6.55 -3.81
N TYR A 57 2.92 6.90 -4.91
CA TYR A 57 2.96 8.27 -5.42
C TYR A 57 1.62 8.75 -6.00
N ASP A 58 0.94 7.92 -6.78
CA ASP A 58 -0.38 8.28 -7.36
C ASP A 58 -1.45 8.47 -6.28
N ILE A 59 -1.37 7.70 -5.19
CA ILE A 59 -2.29 7.78 -4.06
C ILE A 59 -2.08 9.06 -3.23
N TYR A 60 -0.84 9.54 -3.13
CA TYR A 60 -0.52 10.74 -2.35
C TYR A 60 -0.88 12.05 -3.08
N LYS A 61 -0.87 12.04 -4.40
CA LYS A 61 -1.14 13.21 -5.24
C LYS A 61 -2.63 13.52 -5.36
#